data_AF-A0A9P1FUE2-F1
#
_entry.id   AF-A0A9P1FUE2-F1
#
_cell.length_a   1.000
_cell.length_b   1.000
_cell.length_c   1.000
_cell.angle_alpha   90.00
_cell.angle_beta   90.00
_cell.angle_gamma   90.00
#
_symmetry.space_group_name_H-M   'P 1'
#
loop_
_entity.id
_entity.type
_entity.pdbx_description
1 polymer ?
#
loop_
_entity_poly.entity_id
_entity_poly.type
_entity_poly.pdbx_seq_one_letter_code
_entity_poly.pdbx_strand_id
1 'polypeptide(L)'
;MAKQARTRIYGNDAIDSMPELVQEWYHAVGTPMGVGNMAWAKECVKKGVDVNARLDAYGGTALFLAIEQGNWPMVKWLVEEAQVDMQVLDYGGYNALDYAAACHWHHPDRPPMLADGKLAPMDIASYLKSQGMKYTWFGAALAEDIDRLWEFLDNGQDVNERGGHFNKSALEEAADNGGYWTAKFLMVKGAQVSVTPNWIYAMSPENFCAPKQISFASFAMPLRPCRAMHRLGLRWSATQTSVGAGLEGNRYFTKTQEWFQVESDGIGTIGITQVAQRALGEIVYCRLPEEGTRFKVMDTVATLEAVKTVGEVHSPVAGEVIEVNSSLEQQPCLVTHSPLSDGWLLRLAFDGKIPRYLRRSSAVPRWQIEPLLADVEGLQNFLQEKLVQDGENTLEELTFANLGAFERSYLHRAAQELGLFTASYGTGAGRQLLLRRRPFKTAEDEDPEDAEDGEDAEDGEDAEDGEAEKPEWVPTPEPLKRLPRNRKWRKVRLLQR
;
A
#
# COMPACT_ATOMS: atom_id res chain seq x y z
N MET A 1 -17.81 -46.21 -12.30
CA MET A 1 -17.51 -44.77 -12.39
C MET A 1 -17.04 -44.50 -13.81
N ALA A 2 -17.80 -43.72 -14.59
CA ALA A 2 -17.40 -43.37 -15.95
C ALA A 2 -16.03 -42.68 -15.91
N LYS A 3 -15.05 -43.16 -16.69
CA LYS A 3 -13.78 -42.47 -16.91
C LYS A 3 -14.14 -41.05 -17.35
N GLN A 4 -13.95 -40.05 -16.48
CA GLN A 4 -13.97 -38.66 -16.91
C GLN A 4 -13.04 -38.56 -18.12
N ALA A 5 -13.56 -38.05 -19.23
CA ALA A 5 -12.78 -37.88 -20.44
C ALA A 5 -11.54 -37.07 -20.07
N ARG A 6 -10.35 -37.66 -20.30
CA ARG A 6 -9.06 -36.96 -20.17
C ARG A 6 -9.07 -35.87 -21.23
N THR A 7 -9.52 -34.67 -20.88
CA THR A 7 -9.64 -33.55 -21.82
C THR A 7 -8.26 -33.00 -22.11
N ARG A 8 -7.67 -33.48 -23.22
CA ARG A 8 -6.50 -32.89 -23.86
C ARG A 8 -6.93 -31.53 -24.41
N ILE A 9 -6.26 -30.46 -24.01
CA ILE A 9 -6.52 -29.11 -24.52
C ILE A 9 -5.51 -28.88 -25.65
N TYR A 10 -5.97 -28.96 -26.90
CA TYR A 10 -5.17 -28.65 -28.09
C TYR A 10 -5.10 -27.15 -28.35
N GLY A 11 -4.02 -26.66 -28.96
CA GLY A 11 -3.87 -25.24 -29.35
C GLY A 11 -2.62 -24.54 -28.82
N ASN A 12 -1.60 -25.30 -28.42
CA ASN A 12 -0.28 -24.75 -28.10
C ASN A 12 0.75 -25.45 -28.99
N ASP A 13 1.15 -24.78 -30.07
CA ASP A 13 2.04 -25.34 -31.11
C ASP A 13 3.33 -25.95 -30.54
N ALA A 14 3.84 -25.41 -29.42
CA ALA A 14 5.02 -25.95 -28.75
C ALA A 14 4.75 -27.32 -28.13
N ILE A 15 3.61 -27.49 -27.44
CA ILE A 15 3.21 -28.76 -26.80
C ILE A 15 2.76 -29.77 -27.85
N ASP A 16 1.98 -29.32 -28.83
CA ASP A 16 1.45 -30.18 -29.89
C ASP A 16 2.58 -30.78 -30.75
N SER A 17 3.77 -30.14 -30.77
CA SER A 17 4.99 -30.66 -31.42
C SER A 17 5.77 -31.71 -30.62
N MET A 18 5.48 -31.89 -29.33
CA MET A 18 6.20 -32.82 -28.44
C MET A 18 5.77 -34.28 -28.66
N PRO A 19 6.57 -35.28 -28.25
CA PRO A 19 6.15 -36.68 -28.28
C PRO A 19 4.83 -36.91 -27.53
N GLU A 20 3.98 -37.80 -28.02
CA GLU A 20 2.63 -38.02 -27.47
C GLU A 20 2.64 -38.30 -25.96
N LEU A 21 3.62 -39.06 -25.47
CA LEU A 21 3.77 -39.36 -24.05
C LEU A 21 4.14 -38.13 -23.19
N VAL A 22 4.89 -37.18 -23.76
CA VAL A 22 5.23 -35.90 -23.09
C VAL A 22 4.01 -34.98 -23.04
N GLN A 23 3.18 -34.99 -24.08
CA GLN A 23 1.90 -34.28 -24.07
C GLN A 23 0.93 -34.87 -23.04
N GLU A 24 0.83 -36.21 -22.94
CA GLU A 24 0.07 -36.86 -21.87
C GLU A 24 0.60 -36.45 -20.49
N TRP A 25 1.92 -36.39 -20.33
CA TRP A 25 2.56 -35.99 -19.08
C TRP A 25 2.27 -34.55 -18.70
N TYR A 26 2.32 -33.61 -19.63
CA TYR A 26 1.91 -32.21 -19.41
C TYR A 26 0.50 -32.11 -18.83
N HIS A 27 -0.48 -32.76 -19.46
CA HIS A 27 -1.85 -32.74 -18.97
C HIS A 27 -2.05 -33.52 -17.67
N ALA A 28 -1.25 -34.56 -17.43
CA ALA A 28 -1.32 -35.37 -16.23
C ALA A 28 -0.80 -34.62 -14.99
N VAL A 29 0.29 -33.87 -15.12
CA VAL A 29 0.87 -33.06 -14.04
C VAL A 29 0.04 -31.81 -13.78
N GLY A 30 -0.67 -31.32 -14.80
CA GLY A 30 -1.63 -30.23 -14.71
C GLY A 30 -1.22 -29.06 -15.60
N THR A 31 -2.20 -28.21 -15.91
CA THR A 31 -2.00 -27.04 -16.76
C THR A 31 -2.24 -25.78 -15.92
N PRO A 32 -1.81 -24.59 -16.39
CA PRO A 32 -2.16 -23.33 -15.73
C PRO A 32 -3.68 -23.14 -15.52
N MET A 33 -4.52 -23.86 -16.27
CA MET A 33 -5.99 -23.81 -16.21
C MET A 33 -6.63 -24.97 -15.44
N GLY A 34 -5.87 -25.95 -14.94
CA GLY A 34 -6.46 -27.16 -14.35
C GLY A 34 -5.51 -28.01 -13.50
N VAL A 35 -6.03 -28.48 -12.37
CA VAL A 35 -5.30 -29.25 -11.36
C VAL A 35 -4.85 -30.61 -11.91
N GLY A 36 -3.57 -30.94 -11.70
CA GLY A 36 -2.97 -32.23 -12.08
C GLY A 36 -3.66 -33.47 -11.51
N ASN A 37 -3.63 -34.56 -12.28
CA ASN A 37 -4.16 -35.86 -11.90
C ASN A 37 -3.03 -36.84 -11.53
N MET A 38 -2.84 -37.05 -10.23
CA MET A 38 -1.83 -37.97 -9.67
C MET A 38 -1.85 -39.37 -10.26
N ALA A 39 -3.03 -39.96 -10.49
CA ALA A 39 -3.14 -41.32 -11.00
C ALA A 39 -2.68 -41.40 -12.46
N TRP A 40 -2.97 -40.37 -13.24
CA TRP A 40 -2.51 -40.26 -14.62
C TRP A 40 -1.00 -39.99 -14.68
N ALA A 41 -0.47 -39.12 -13.81
CA ALA A 41 0.96 -38.84 -13.74
C ALA A 41 1.76 -40.11 -13.43
N LYS A 42 1.31 -40.91 -12.46
CA LYS A 42 1.90 -42.23 -12.14
C LYS A 42 1.83 -43.22 -13.32
N GLU A 43 0.82 -43.12 -14.18
CA GLU A 43 0.71 -43.95 -15.40
C GLU A 43 1.74 -43.53 -16.46
N CYS A 44 1.92 -42.23 -16.69
CA CYS A 44 2.91 -41.70 -17.62
C CYS A 44 4.34 -42.10 -17.24
N VAL A 45 4.68 -42.05 -15.95
CA VAL A 45 5.99 -42.52 -15.44
C VAL A 45 6.19 -44.02 -15.71
N LYS A 46 5.17 -44.85 -15.53
CA LYS A 46 5.24 -46.29 -15.85
C LYS A 46 5.44 -46.56 -17.34
N LYS A 47 4.94 -45.68 -18.21
CA LYS A 47 5.17 -45.73 -19.66
C LYS A 47 6.58 -45.26 -20.07
N GLY A 48 7.39 -44.77 -19.12
CA GLY A 48 8.77 -44.34 -19.37
C GLY A 48 8.87 -42.91 -19.88
N VAL A 49 7.98 -42.00 -19.45
CA VAL A 49 8.12 -40.58 -19.81
C VAL A 49 9.37 -39.98 -19.18
N ASP A 50 10.01 -39.06 -19.89
CA ASP A 50 11.03 -38.20 -19.31
C ASP A 50 10.36 -37.24 -18.30
N VAL A 51 10.59 -37.49 -17.01
CA VAL A 51 10.01 -36.71 -15.91
C VAL A 51 10.53 -35.27 -15.86
N ASN A 52 11.69 -35.01 -16.48
CA ASN A 52 12.34 -33.70 -16.54
C ASN A 52 12.13 -33.00 -17.89
N ALA A 53 11.22 -33.50 -18.72
CA ALA A 53 10.84 -32.87 -19.98
C ALA A 53 10.42 -31.40 -19.76
N ARG A 54 10.74 -30.54 -20.73
CA ARG A 54 10.34 -29.12 -20.76
C ARG A 54 8.91 -29.04 -21.28
N LEU A 55 8.01 -28.44 -20.50
CA LEU A 55 6.57 -28.55 -20.69
C LEU A 55 5.86 -27.21 -20.96
N ASP A 56 6.61 -26.12 -21.10
CA ASP A 56 6.05 -24.82 -21.44
C ASP A 56 7.08 -23.94 -22.20
N ALA A 57 6.67 -22.74 -22.59
CA ALA A 57 7.50 -21.78 -23.31
C ALA A 57 8.63 -21.17 -22.47
N TYR A 58 8.54 -21.27 -21.14
CA TYR A 58 9.54 -20.78 -20.20
C TYR A 58 10.59 -21.86 -19.88
N GLY A 59 10.35 -23.10 -20.29
CA GLY A 59 11.21 -24.23 -19.97
C GLY A 59 10.89 -24.86 -18.61
N GLY A 60 9.70 -24.65 -18.06
CA GLY A 60 9.26 -25.31 -16.83
C GLY A 60 9.20 -26.84 -16.99
N THR A 61 9.56 -27.56 -15.94
CA THR A 61 9.34 -29.01 -15.84
C THR A 61 8.06 -29.32 -15.08
N ALA A 62 7.73 -30.60 -14.92
CA ALA A 62 6.61 -31.04 -14.11
C ALA A 62 6.61 -30.45 -12.68
N LEU A 63 7.81 -30.26 -12.09
CA LEU A 63 7.93 -29.68 -10.76
C LEU A 63 7.47 -28.22 -10.72
N PHE A 64 7.83 -27.41 -11.72
CA PHE A 64 7.44 -26.00 -11.83
C PHE A 64 5.91 -25.86 -11.93
N LEU A 65 5.28 -26.64 -12.82
CA LEU A 65 3.82 -26.62 -13.01
C LEU A 65 3.05 -27.04 -11.74
N ALA A 66 3.59 -28.02 -11.01
CA ALA A 66 2.99 -28.47 -9.75
C ALA A 66 3.07 -27.39 -8.65
N ILE A 67 4.17 -26.62 -8.62
CA ILE A 67 4.38 -25.50 -7.70
C ILE A 67 3.46 -24.33 -8.04
N GLU A 68 3.34 -23.96 -9.31
CA GLU A 68 2.46 -22.87 -9.76
C GLU A 68 1.00 -23.12 -9.34
N GLN A 69 0.54 -24.37 -9.44
CA GLN A 69 -0.80 -24.78 -9.02
C GLN A 69 -0.97 -24.90 -7.49
N GLY A 70 0.10 -24.80 -6.71
CA GLY A 70 0.08 -25.09 -5.27
C GLY A 70 -0.27 -26.56 -4.96
N ASN A 71 -0.03 -27.49 -5.88
CA ASN A 71 -0.41 -28.89 -5.76
C ASN A 71 0.61 -29.65 -4.90
N TRP A 72 0.54 -29.42 -3.59
CA TRP A 72 1.46 -30.00 -2.60
C TRP A 72 1.63 -31.53 -2.74
N PRO A 73 0.56 -32.35 -2.90
CA PRO A 73 0.72 -33.80 -3.06
C PRO A 73 1.54 -34.19 -4.30
N MET A 74 1.37 -33.45 -5.40
CA MET A 74 2.14 -33.67 -6.63
C MET A 74 3.60 -33.25 -6.43
N VAL A 75 3.87 -32.08 -5.83
CA VAL A 75 5.24 -31.62 -5.55
C VAL A 75 6.00 -32.65 -4.71
N LYS A 76 5.40 -33.09 -3.60
CA LYS A 76 6.01 -34.11 -2.73
C LYS A 76 6.27 -35.41 -3.49
N TRP A 77 5.29 -35.88 -4.25
CA TRP A 77 5.43 -37.11 -5.03
C TRP A 77 6.53 -37.02 -6.10
N LEU A 78 6.60 -35.89 -6.81
CA LEU A 78 7.61 -35.68 -7.84
C LEU A 78 9.03 -35.72 -7.25
N VAL A 79 9.22 -35.11 -6.09
CA VAL A 79 10.52 -35.07 -5.39
C VAL A 79 10.87 -36.42 -4.77
N GLU A 80 9.95 -37.06 -4.05
CA GLU A 80 10.25 -38.26 -3.25
C GLU A 80 10.16 -39.56 -4.06
N GLU A 81 9.16 -39.71 -4.93
CA GLU A 81 8.91 -40.96 -5.65
C GLU A 81 9.34 -40.88 -7.12
N ALA A 82 9.00 -39.80 -7.83
CA ALA A 82 9.34 -39.68 -9.25
C ALA A 82 10.80 -39.28 -9.48
N GLN A 83 11.50 -38.81 -8.43
CA GLN A 83 12.91 -38.45 -8.44
C GLN A 83 13.25 -37.47 -9.58
N VAL A 84 12.44 -36.41 -9.71
CA VAL A 84 12.73 -35.33 -10.65
C VAL A 84 14.04 -34.64 -10.30
N ASP A 85 14.73 -34.12 -11.30
CA ASP A 85 15.91 -33.30 -11.09
C ASP A 85 15.48 -31.90 -10.61
N MET A 86 15.75 -31.63 -9.34
CA MET A 86 15.40 -30.37 -8.69
C MET A 86 16.36 -29.22 -9.06
N GLN A 87 17.50 -29.52 -9.69
CA GLN A 87 18.51 -28.52 -10.06
C GLN A 87 18.28 -27.93 -11.45
N VAL A 88 17.24 -28.39 -12.15
CA VAL A 88 16.89 -27.86 -13.47
C VAL A 88 16.52 -26.39 -13.34
N LEU A 89 17.21 -25.54 -14.10
CA LEU A 89 16.84 -24.15 -14.31
C LEU A 89 15.95 -24.05 -15.54
N ASP A 90 14.94 -23.20 -15.48
CA ASP A 90 14.15 -22.79 -16.64
C ASP A 90 14.97 -21.94 -17.63
N TYR A 91 14.35 -21.41 -18.69
CA TYR A 91 15.04 -20.54 -19.65
C TYR A 91 15.33 -19.13 -19.12
N GLY A 92 14.71 -18.72 -18.00
CA GLY A 92 15.04 -17.50 -17.27
C GLY A 92 16.22 -17.67 -16.30
N GLY A 93 16.64 -18.91 -16.02
CA GLY A 93 17.63 -19.20 -14.98
C GLY A 93 17.04 -19.39 -13.58
N TYR A 94 15.72 -19.52 -13.45
CA TYR A 94 15.03 -19.79 -12.21
C TYR A 94 14.94 -21.29 -11.92
N ASN A 95 15.13 -21.67 -10.67
CA ASN A 95 14.89 -23.03 -10.19
C ASN A 95 13.48 -23.17 -9.57
N ALA A 96 13.13 -24.40 -9.20
CA ALA A 96 11.82 -24.70 -8.61
C ALA A 96 11.56 -23.95 -7.28
N LEU A 97 12.58 -23.71 -6.46
CA LEU A 97 12.45 -22.96 -5.22
C LEU A 97 12.19 -21.47 -5.49
N ASP A 98 12.81 -20.89 -6.50
CA ASP A 98 12.57 -19.51 -6.92
C ASP A 98 11.10 -19.33 -7.39
N TYR A 99 10.57 -20.31 -8.12
CA TYR A 99 9.15 -20.33 -8.52
C TYR A 99 8.20 -20.40 -7.32
N ALA A 100 8.56 -21.18 -6.28
CA ALA A 100 7.78 -21.22 -5.06
C ALA A 100 7.74 -19.85 -4.36
N ALA A 101 8.83 -19.07 -4.45
CA ALA A 101 8.83 -17.69 -3.99
C ALA A 101 7.95 -16.79 -4.87
N ALA A 102 8.05 -16.91 -6.21
CA ALA A 102 7.28 -16.10 -7.17
C ALA A 102 5.77 -16.28 -7.04
N CYS A 103 5.31 -17.49 -6.73
CA CYS A 103 3.90 -17.78 -6.53
C CYS A 103 3.41 -17.47 -5.10
N HIS A 104 4.21 -16.79 -4.27
CA HIS A 104 3.92 -16.48 -2.86
C HIS A 104 3.67 -17.72 -1.99
N TRP A 105 4.23 -18.88 -2.34
CA TRP A 105 4.18 -20.10 -1.54
C TRP A 105 5.30 -20.17 -0.48
N HIS A 106 5.74 -19.02 0.01
CA HIS A 106 6.80 -18.85 1.01
C HIS A 106 6.30 -18.25 2.34
N HIS A 107 4.99 -18.33 2.60
CA HIS A 107 4.39 -17.90 3.87
C HIS A 107 4.22 -19.10 4.82
N PRO A 108 5.09 -19.25 5.85
CA PRO A 108 5.04 -20.39 6.77
C PRO A 108 3.70 -20.49 7.53
N ASP A 109 3.01 -19.36 7.71
CA ASP A 109 1.69 -19.30 8.35
C ASP A 109 0.52 -19.60 7.40
N ARG A 110 0.78 -19.81 6.11
CA ARG A 110 -0.24 -20.06 5.07
C ARG A 110 0.20 -21.15 4.08
N PRO A 111 0.40 -22.40 4.54
CA PRO A 111 0.70 -23.51 3.66
C PRO A 111 -0.47 -23.81 2.69
N PRO A 112 -0.23 -24.50 1.56
CA PRO A 112 -1.28 -24.83 0.60
C PRO A 112 -2.42 -25.63 1.21
N MET A 113 -3.64 -25.40 0.72
CA MET A 113 -4.81 -26.19 1.11
C MET A 113 -4.83 -27.52 0.35
N LEU A 114 -4.95 -28.63 1.07
CA LEU A 114 -5.11 -29.96 0.50
C LEU A 114 -6.56 -30.20 0.06
N ALA A 115 -6.74 -31.22 -0.79
CA ALA A 115 -8.06 -31.58 -1.32
C ALA A 115 -9.08 -31.99 -0.24
N ASP A 116 -8.62 -32.40 0.95
CA ASP A 116 -9.47 -32.72 2.11
C ASP A 116 -9.83 -31.48 2.96
N GLY A 117 -9.45 -30.29 2.52
CA GLY A 117 -9.71 -29.03 3.22
C GLY A 117 -8.81 -28.77 4.41
N LYS A 118 -7.75 -29.58 4.60
CA LYS A 118 -6.71 -29.33 5.60
C LYS A 118 -5.56 -28.56 4.99
N LEU A 119 -4.86 -27.81 5.84
CA LEU A 119 -3.60 -27.18 5.49
C LEU A 119 -2.50 -28.24 5.35
N ALA A 120 -1.63 -28.08 4.36
CA ALA A 120 -0.40 -28.84 4.25
C ALA A 120 0.49 -28.58 5.48
N PRO A 121 1.38 -29.54 5.85
CA PRO A 121 2.18 -29.42 7.08
C PRO A 121 3.19 -28.26 7.06
N MET A 122 3.55 -27.77 5.88
CA MET A 122 4.42 -26.62 5.66
C MET A 122 4.19 -26.06 4.26
N ASP A 123 4.67 -24.85 4.00
CA ASP A 123 4.68 -24.26 2.68
C ASP A 123 5.68 -24.94 1.74
N ILE A 124 5.52 -24.73 0.44
CA ILE A 124 6.30 -25.41 -0.60
C ILE A 124 7.76 -24.94 -0.57
N ALA A 125 8.01 -23.65 -0.38
CA ALA A 125 9.38 -23.12 -0.34
C ALA A 125 10.17 -23.70 0.85
N SER A 126 9.55 -23.79 2.02
CA SER A 126 10.12 -24.42 3.21
C SER A 126 10.42 -25.90 2.98
N TYR A 127 9.52 -26.62 2.31
CA TYR A 127 9.77 -28.01 1.93
C TYR A 127 10.98 -28.15 0.99
N LEU A 128 11.04 -27.37 -0.10
CA LEU A 128 12.14 -27.44 -1.06
C LEU A 128 13.49 -27.06 -0.43
N LYS A 129 13.51 -26.06 0.47
CA LYS A 129 14.70 -25.75 1.28
C LYS A 129 15.14 -26.93 2.16
N SER A 130 14.19 -27.67 2.75
CA SER A 130 14.51 -28.89 3.52
C SER A 130 15.12 -30.00 2.67
N GLN A 131 14.86 -30.00 1.36
CA GLN A 131 15.47 -30.91 0.38
C GLN A 131 16.85 -30.41 -0.11
N GLY A 132 17.37 -29.33 0.48
CA GLY A 132 18.69 -28.78 0.16
C GLY A 132 18.70 -27.79 -1.00
N MET A 133 17.54 -27.39 -1.53
CA MET A 133 17.49 -26.33 -2.54
C MET A 133 17.88 -24.98 -1.94
N LYS A 134 18.54 -24.16 -2.76
CA LYS A 134 18.90 -22.79 -2.43
C LYS A 134 18.38 -21.87 -3.52
N TYR A 135 18.02 -20.64 -3.14
CA TYR A 135 17.64 -19.63 -4.11
C TYR A 135 18.81 -19.31 -5.04
N THR A 136 18.47 -19.05 -6.30
CA THR A 136 19.37 -18.40 -7.27
C THR A 136 19.57 -16.93 -6.92
N TRP A 137 20.44 -16.22 -7.65
CA TRP A 137 20.63 -14.78 -7.47
C TRP A 137 19.31 -14.00 -7.59
N PHE A 138 18.57 -14.21 -8.67
CA PHE A 138 17.28 -13.55 -8.91
C PHE A 138 16.19 -14.07 -7.97
N GLY A 139 16.18 -15.37 -7.68
CA GLY A 139 15.23 -15.96 -6.74
C GLY A 139 15.41 -15.45 -5.31
N ALA A 140 16.64 -15.18 -4.87
CA ALA A 140 16.91 -14.63 -3.55
C ALA A 140 16.40 -13.19 -3.42
N ALA A 141 16.50 -12.40 -4.50
CA ALA A 141 15.93 -11.06 -4.56
C ALA A 141 14.41 -11.09 -4.49
N LEU A 142 13.80 -12.03 -5.21
CA LEU A 142 12.36 -12.22 -5.24
C LEU A 142 11.83 -12.71 -3.87
N ALA A 143 12.54 -13.63 -3.22
CA ALA A 143 12.18 -14.20 -1.92
C ALA A 143 12.52 -13.32 -0.71
N GLU A 144 13.08 -12.13 -0.92
CA GLU A 144 13.60 -11.23 0.11
C GLU A 144 14.66 -11.85 1.04
N ASP A 145 15.47 -12.78 0.51
CA ASP A 145 16.55 -13.46 1.23
C ASP A 145 17.85 -12.64 1.16
N ILE A 146 17.94 -11.60 1.98
CA ILE A 146 19.09 -10.69 2.04
C ILE A 146 20.38 -11.43 2.40
N ASP A 147 20.32 -12.43 3.29
CA ASP A 147 21.50 -13.20 3.70
C ASP A 147 22.07 -13.98 2.51
N ARG A 148 21.20 -14.60 1.71
CA ARG A 148 21.61 -15.31 0.49
C ARG A 148 22.17 -14.35 -0.57
N LEU A 149 21.56 -13.18 -0.76
CA LEU A 149 22.09 -12.15 -1.66
C LEU A 149 23.47 -11.67 -1.20
N TRP A 150 23.66 -11.52 0.11
CA TRP A 150 24.95 -11.15 0.67
C TRP A 150 26.02 -12.19 0.34
N GLU A 151 25.72 -13.49 0.51
CA GLU A 151 26.64 -14.58 0.16
C GLU A 151 27.06 -14.52 -1.32
N PHE A 152 26.13 -14.23 -2.23
CA PHE A 152 26.45 -14.06 -3.65
C PHE A 152 27.39 -12.87 -3.90
N LEU A 153 27.09 -11.72 -3.31
CA LEU A 153 27.91 -10.51 -3.46
C LEU A 153 29.32 -10.69 -2.89
N ASP A 154 29.46 -11.36 -1.74
CA ASP A 154 30.76 -11.67 -1.14
C ASP A 154 31.59 -12.62 -2.04
N ASN A 155 30.92 -13.44 -2.84
CA ASN A 155 31.54 -14.31 -3.84
C ASN A 155 31.80 -13.62 -5.20
N GLY A 156 31.59 -12.31 -5.31
CA GLY A 156 31.89 -11.52 -6.50
C GLY A 156 30.79 -11.49 -7.55
N GLN A 157 29.54 -11.84 -7.18
CA GLN A 157 28.37 -11.66 -8.03
C GLN A 157 28.23 -10.19 -8.48
N ASP A 158 28.00 -9.95 -9.77
CA ASP A 158 27.70 -8.60 -10.25
C ASP A 158 26.30 -8.19 -9.78
N VAL A 159 26.25 -7.12 -8.99
CA VAL A 159 25.00 -6.55 -8.46
C VAL A 159 24.06 -6.07 -9.57
N ASN A 160 24.62 -5.74 -10.75
CA ASN A 160 23.88 -5.29 -11.92
C ASN A 160 23.66 -6.39 -12.96
N GLU A 161 23.94 -7.65 -12.61
CA GLU A 161 23.66 -8.78 -13.50
C GLU A 161 22.17 -8.77 -13.90
N ARG A 162 21.92 -8.98 -15.19
CA ARG A 162 20.59 -9.05 -15.77
C ARG A 162 20.32 -10.47 -16.27
N GLY A 163 19.12 -10.97 -15.99
CA GLY A 163 18.69 -12.33 -16.30
C GLY A 163 17.20 -12.52 -16.10
N GLY A 164 16.73 -13.75 -15.91
CA GLY A 164 15.30 -14.03 -15.79
C GLY A 164 14.54 -13.95 -17.13
N HIS A 165 13.22 -14.19 -17.07
CA HIS A 165 12.36 -14.17 -18.25
C HIS A 165 12.27 -12.82 -18.96
N PHE A 166 12.58 -11.74 -18.26
CA PHE A 166 12.41 -10.37 -18.75
C PHE A 166 13.72 -9.61 -18.81
N ASN A 167 14.86 -10.31 -18.68
CA ASN A 167 16.18 -9.72 -18.65
C ASN A 167 16.28 -8.59 -17.60
N LYS A 168 15.80 -8.87 -16.39
CA LYS A 168 15.71 -7.95 -15.25
C LYS A 168 16.95 -8.03 -14.38
N SER A 169 17.26 -6.95 -13.66
CA SER A 169 18.22 -6.99 -12.56
C SER A 169 17.59 -7.55 -11.28
N ALA A 170 18.42 -7.99 -10.33
CA ALA A 170 17.93 -8.39 -9.00
C ALA A 170 17.16 -7.26 -8.29
N LEU A 171 17.54 -5.99 -8.54
CA LEU A 171 16.83 -4.83 -8.00
C LEU A 171 15.41 -4.72 -8.58
N GLU A 172 15.27 -4.92 -9.89
CA GLU A 172 13.98 -4.92 -10.58
C GLU A 172 13.07 -6.06 -10.09
N GLU A 173 13.62 -7.25 -9.87
CA GLU A 173 12.84 -8.38 -9.33
C GLU A 173 12.37 -8.13 -7.88
N ALA A 174 13.25 -7.59 -7.02
CA ALA A 174 12.87 -7.22 -5.67
C ALA A 174 11.81 -6.10 -5.65
N ALA A 175 11.95 -5.12 -6.53
CA ALA A 175 11.00 -4.02 -6.68
C ALA A 175 9.61 -4.53 -7.10
N ASP A 176 9.54 -5.32 -8.18
CA ASP A 176 8.27 -5.83 -8.71
C ASP A 176 7.51 -6.70 -7.70
N ASN A 177 8.23 -7.41 -6.84
CA ASN A 177 7.63 -8.23 -5.78
C ASN A 177 7.31 -7.45 -4.50
N GLY A 178 7.56 -6.13 -4.45
CA GLY A 178 7.30 -5.28 -3.28
C GLY A 178 8.32 -5.42 -2.15
N GLY A 179 9.48 -6.03 -2.40
CA GLY A 179 10.55 -6.28 -1.44
C GLY A 179 11.39 -5.04 -1.16
N TYR A 180 10.82 -4.09 -0.40
CA TYR A 180 11.44 -2.79 -0.11
C TYR A 180 12.85 -2.89 0.51
N TRP A 181 13.03 -3.74 1.52
CA TRP A 181 14.31 -3.86 2.23
C TRP A 181 15.39 -4.48 1.34
N THR A 182 15.01 -5.47 0.54
CA THR A 182 15.88 -6.13 -0.42
C THR A 182 16.30 -5.19 -1.55
N ALA A 183 15.36 -4.42 -2.10
CA ALA A 183 15.65 -3.40 -3.09
C ALA A 183 16.60 -2.32 -2.55
N LYS A 184 16.34 -1.82 -1.33
CA LYS A 184 17.21 -0.85 -0.65
C LYS A 184 18.60 -1.43 -0.39
N PHE A 185 18.69 -2.69 0.03
CA PHE A 185 19.96 -3.39 0.22
C PHE A 185 20.76 -3.44 -1.09
N LEU A 186 20.13 -3.86 -2.20
CA LEU A 186 20.78 -3.93 -3.51
C LEU A 186 21.26 -2.56 -4.00
N MET A 187 20.47 -1.50 -3.79
CA MET A 187 20.88 -0.12 -4.09
C MET A 187 22.13 0.31 -3.30
N VAL A 188 22.18 0.02 -2.00
CA VAL A 188 23.36 0.29 -1.16
C VAL A 188 24.59 -0.48 -1.67
N LYS A 189 24.38 -1.67 -2.24
CA LYS A 189 25.44 -2.49 -2.85
C LYS A 189 25.82 -2.05 -4.26
N GLY A 190 25.22 -0.99 -4.80
CA GLY A 190 25.58 -0.40 -6.10
C GLY A 190 24.72 -0.87 -7.28
N ALA A 191 23.54 -1.44 -7.02
CA ALA A 191 22.57 -1.71 -8.08
C ALA A 191 22.10 -0.41 -8.75
N GLN A 192 22.15 -0.38 -10.07
CA GLN A 192 21.72 0.73 -10.90
C GLN A 192 20.22 0.63 -11.13
N VAL A 193 19.53 1.77 -11.02
CA VAL A 193 18.14 1.85 -11.44
C VAL A 193 18.10 2.05 -12.95
N SER A 194 17.55 1.09 -13.67
CA SER A 194 17.38 1.20 -15.11
C SER A 194 15.96 1.65 -15.46
N VAL A 195 15.83 2.56 -16.41
CA VAL A 195 14.55 2.96 -17.02
C VAL A 195 14.32 2.07 -18.24
N THR A 196 14.17 0.75 -18.08
CA THR A 196 13.84 -0.10 -19.22
C THR A 196 12.36 0.01 -19.58
N PRO A 197 12.01 0.38 -20.84
CA PRO A 197 10.63 0.42 -21.30
C PRO A 197 10.23 -0.98 -21.77
N ASN A 198 9.85 -1.89 -20.87
CA ASN A 198 9.18 -3.13 -21.27
C ASN A 198 7.87 -3.30 -20.49
N TRP A 199 6.77 -3.13 -21.23
CA TRP A 199 5.37 -3.22 -20.81
C TRP A 199 5.00 -4.67 -20.48
N ILE A 200 4.40 -4.98 -19.32
CA ILE A 200 2.94 -4.93 -19.06
C ILE A 200 2.57 -4.23 -17.72
N TYR A 201 3.54 -3.83 -16.89
CA TYR A 201 3.34 -3.02 -15.68
C TYR A 201 4.47 -2.01 -15.48
N ALA A 202 4.84 -1.25 -16.52
CA ALA A 202 5.96 -0.31 -16.47
C ALA A 202 5.70 0.84 -15.47
N MET A 203 6.01 0.60 -14.21
CA MET A 203 6.47 1.57 -13.23
C MET A 203 7.98 1.37 -13.14
N SER A 204 8.77 2.45 -13.22
CA SER A 204 10.22 2.37 -13.04
C SER A 204 10.55 1.74 -11.67
N PRO A 205 11.70 1.06 -11.51
CA PRO A 205 12.13 0.61 -10.19
C PRO A 205 12.29 1.79 -9.22
N GLU A 206 12.48 3.01 -9.74
CA GLU A 206 12.45 4.26 -8.97
C GLU A 206 11.11 4.49 -8.25
N ASN A 207 9.98 4.06 -8.83
CA ASN A 207 8.66 4.21 -8.22
C ASN A 207 8.38 3.15 -7.12
N PHE A 208 9.10 2.02 -7.13
CA PHE A 208 9.03 0.99 -6.08
C PHE A 208 10.12 1.14 -5.02
N CYS A 209 11.30 1.60 -5.44
CA CYS A 209 12.50 1.74 -4.61
C CYS A 209 12.75 3.16 -4.13
N ALA A 210 11.94 4.15 -4.53
CA ALA A 210 11.88 5.40 -3.79
C ALA A 210 11.39 5.08 -2.37
N PRO A 211 12.22 5.26 -1.32
CA PRO A 211 11.62 5.61 -0.05
C PRO A 211 10.82 6.89 -0.32
N LYS A 212 9.61 7.02 0.22
CA LYS A 212 9.19 8.35 0.67
C LYS A 212 10.39 8.91 1.44
N GLN A 213 11.04 9.95 0.90
CA GLN A 213 12.38 10.39 1.24
C GLN A 213 12.69 10.21 2.74
N ILE A 214 13.49 9.20 3.09
CA ILE A 214 14.20 9.21 4.35
C ILE A 214 15.51 9.95 4.07
N SER A 215 15.56 11.18 4.55
CA SER A 215 16.75 11.99 4.67
C SER A 215 17.91 11.19 5.29
N PHE A 216 19.07 11.24 4.66
CA PHE A 216 20.33 10.86 5.32
C PHE A 216 20.66 11.92 6.37
N ALA A 217 20.10 11.78 7.57
CA ALA A 217 20.61 12.46 8.76
C ALA A 217 20.38 11.56 9.99
N SER A 218 21.50 11.11 10.56
CA SER A 218 21.63 10.60 11.92
C SER A 218 21.02 9.23 12.25
N PHE A 219 21.84 8.19 12.08
CA PHE A 219 22.06 7.26 13.20
C PHE A 219 23.54 6.85 13.24
N ALA A 220 24.33 7.74 13.84
CA ALA A 220 25.43 7.28 14.67
C ALA A 220 24.81 6.63 15.92
N MET A 221 24.70 5.30 15.95
CA MET A 221 24.54 4.61 17.23
C MET A 221 25.90 4.55 17.95
N PRO A 222 25.95 4.67 19.28
CA PRO A 222 27.18 4.56 20.04
C PRO A 222 27.65 3.10 20.00
N LEU A 223 28.75 2.85 19.30
CA LEU A 223 29.46 1.57 19.38
C LEU A 223 29.89 1.32 20.83
N ARG A 224 29.34 0.28 21.45
CA ARG A 224 30.01 -0.39 22.58
C ARG A 224 31.31 -1.00 22.03
N PRO A 225 32.49 -0.65 22.55
CA PRO A 225 33.74 -1.11 21.96
C PRO A 225 33.98 -2.57 22.31
N CYS A 226 33.94 -3.45 21.31
CA CYS A 226 34.75 -4.67 21.35
C CYS A 226 36.21 -4.27 21.13
N ARG A 227 37.06 -4.72 22.05
CA ARG A 227 38.51 -4.45 22.07
C ARG A 227 39.19 -4.98 20.81
N ALA A 228 39.65 -4.10 19.94
CA ALA A 228 40.96 -4.16 19.28
C ALA A 228 41.10 -3.00 18.28
N MET A 229 42.25 -2.32 18.31
CA MET A 229 42.76 -1.35 17.31
C MET A 229 42.14 0.07 17.34
N HIS A 230 42.86 1.19 17.38
CA HIS A 230 44.30 1.45 17.41
C HIS A 230 44.55 2.88 17.95
N ARG A 231 45.76 3.10 18.49
CA ARG A 231 46.35 4.43 18.75
C ARG A 231 46.22 5.34 17.52
N LEU A 232 45.82 6.60 17.75
CA LEU A 232 46.26 7.86 17.13
C LEU A 232 45.07 8.81 16.98
N GLY A 233 44.97 9.77 17.91
CA GLY A 233 43.88 10.74 17.95
C GLY A 233 44.06 11.85 16.92
N LEU A 234 43.02 12.12 16.14
CA LEU A 234 42.79 13.38 15.42
C LEU A 234 41.29 13.67 15.40
N ARG A 235 40.91 14.91 15.73
CA ARG A 235 39.55 15.46 15.75
C ARG A 235 39.23 16.11 14.40
N TRP A 236 37.99 15.99 13.93
CA TRP A 236 37.47 16.79 12.83
C TRP A 236 36.16 17.49 13.23
N SER A 237 36.04 18.74 12.78
CA SER A 237 34.91 19.65 12.97
C SER A 237 34.46 20.08 11.58
N ALA A 238 33.19 19.89 11.23
CA ALA A 238 32.60 20.47 10.02
C ALA A 238 31.13 20.84 10.29
N THR A 239 30.85 22.13 10.18
CA THR A 239 29.54 22.77 10.18
C THR A 239 28.78 22.36 8.91
N GLN A 240 27.52 21.94 9.06
CA GLN A 240 26.66 21.48 7.98
C GLN A 240 25.55 22.50 7.74
N THR A 241 25.44 22.99 6.51
CA THR A 241 24.27 23.74 6.02
C THR A 241 23.54 22.79 5.06
N SER A 242 22.29 22.43 5.37
CA SER A 242 21.49 21.51 4.57
C SER A 242 20.15 22.14 4.19
N VAL A 243 19.82 22.11 2.90
CA VAL A 243 18.47 22.34 2.36
C VAL A 243 18.00 21.03 1.74
N GLY A 244 16.79 20.59 2.10
CA GLY A 244 15.99 19.63 1.33
C GLY A 244 15.90 18.19 1.85
N ALA A 245 15.15 17.96 2.94
CA ALA A 245 14.39 16.72 3.16
C ALA A 245 13.38 16.94 4.32
N GLY A 246 12.09 16.96 4.01
CA GLY A 246 11.03 17.15 5.01
C GLY A 246 9.73 16.46 4.60
N LEU A 247 9.50 15.24 5.09
CA LEU A 247 8.18 14.60 5.11
C LEU A 247 8.06 13.68 6.33
N GLU A 248 8.27 14.21 7.52
CA GLU A 248 7.86 13.57 8.78
C GLU A 248 7.28 14.64 9.70
N GLY A 249 5.95 14.72 9.82
CA GLY A 249 5.33 15.54 10.84
C GLY A 249 3.81 15.47 10.89
N ASN A 250 3.23 16.17 11.86
CA ASN A 250 1.80 16.14 12.16
C ASN A 250 1.00 16.85 11.04
N ARG A 251 0.08 16.13 10.38
CA ARG A 251 -0.88 16.71 9.43
C ARG A 251 -2.21 16.96 10.11
N TYR A 252 -2.70 18.19 9.99
CA TYR A 252 -3.96 18.69 10.53
C TYR A 252 -4.92 19.02 9.39
N PHE A 253 -6.20 19.13 9.71
CA PHE A 253 -7.24 19.49 8.74
C PHE A 253 -8.14 20.57 9.33
N THR A 254 -8.56 21.50 8.48
CA THR A 254 -9.51 22.57 8.82
C THR A 254 -10.95 22.12 8.53
N LYS A 255 -11.93 22.84 9.10
CA LYS A 255 -13.35 22.64 8.74
C LYS A 255 -13.63 23.02 7.28
N THR A 256 -12.92 24.03 6.79
CA THR A 256 -12.96 24.55 5.40
C THR A 256 -12.25 23.65 4.38
N GLN A 257 -11.83 22.44 4.77
CA GLN A 257 -11.33 21.39 3.89
C GLN A 257 -9.92 21.64 3.30
N GLU A 258 -9.06 22.32 4.04
CA GLU A 258 -7.62 22.37 3.84
C GLU A 258 -6.90 21.34 4.72
N TRP A 259 -5.71 20.94 4.30
CA TRP A 259 -4.76 20.21 5.14
C TRP A 259 -3.52 21.04 5.40
N PHE A 260 -2.98 20.91 6.61
CA PHE A 260 -1.78 21.58 7.08
C PHE A 260 -0.77 20.56 7.60
N GLN A 261 0.34 20.39 6.90
CA GLN A 261 1.40 19.45 7.24
C GLN A 261 2.56 20.21 7.88
N VAL A 262 2.83 19.97 9.16
CA VAL A 262 4.04 20.52 9.80
C VAL A 262 5.22 19.64 9.37
N GLU A 263 6.29 20.25 8.85
CA GLU A 263 7.52 19.55 8.43
C GLU A 263 8.65 19.68 9.47
N SER A 264 8.75 20.84 10.13
CA SER A 264 9.70 21.15 11.20
C SER A 264 9.14 22.25 12.10
N ASP A 265 9.77 22.51 13.27
CA ASP A 265 9.40 23.64 14.15
C ASP A 265 9.46 24.97 13.38
N GLY A 266 8.31 25.43 12.90
CA GLY A 266 8.14 26.69 12.18
C GLY A 266 7.95 26.61 10.67
N ILE A 267 7.87 25.42 10.04
CA ILE A 267 7.49 25.30 8.62
C ILE A 267 6.26 24.40 8.46
N GLY A 268 5.25 24.88 7.73
CA GLY A 268 4.04 24.13 7.45
C GLY A 268 3.58 24.25 6.00
N THR A 269 3.15 23.13 5.43
CA THR A 269 2.70 23.00 4.04
C THR A 269 1.18 22.93 3.98
N ILE A 270 0.57 23.69 3.07
CA ILE A 270 -0.88 23.80 2.91
C ILE A 270 -1.31 23.18 1.58
N GLY A 271 -2.44 22.49 1.58
CA GLY A 271 -3.17 22.09 0.38
C GLY A 271 -4.64 21.84 0.67
N ILE A 272 -5.39 21.35 -0.32
CA ILE A 272 -6.82 21.03 -0.17
C ILE A 272 -7.07 19.53 0.02
N THR A 273 -8.14 19.17 0.74
CA THR A 273 -8.51 17.77 0.89
C THR A 273 -9.12 17.19 -0.39
N GLN A 274 -9.19 15.86 -0.47
CA GLN A 274 -9.93 15.20 -1.54
C GLN A 274 -11.43 15.57 -1.53
N VAL A 275 -11.98 15.96 -0.38
CA VAL A 275 -13.38 16.38 -0.26
C VAL A 275 -13.58 17.75 -0.92
N ALA A 276 -12.73 18.73 -0.58
CA ALA A 276 -12.68 20.02 -1.26
C ALA A 276 -12.50 19.85 -2.77
N GLN A 277 -11.53 19.04 -3.19
CA GLN A 277 -11.28 18.76 -4.61
C GLN A 277 -12.54 18.24 -5.31
N ARG A 278 -13.26 17.27 -4.72
CA ARG A 278 -14.49 16.73 -5.33
C ARG A 278 -15.62 17.74 -5.42
N ALA A 279 -15.73 18.64 -4.44
CA ALA A 279 -16.72 19.71 -4.44
C ALA A 279 -16.43 20.72 -5.54
N LEU A 280 -15.15 21.06 -5.75
CA LEU A 280 -14.72 21.99 -6.79
C LEU A 280 -14.78 21.36 -8.20
N GLY A 281 -14.36 20.11 -8.32
CA GLY A 281 -14.24 19.38 -9.57
C GLY A 281 -12.81 19.37 -10.13
N GLU A 282 -12.68 19.40 -11.45
CA GLU A 282 -11.39 19.41 -12.12
C GLU A 282 -10.80 20.83 -12.10
N ILE A 283 -9.66 20.97 -11.40
CA ILE A 283 -8.93 22.23 -11.27
C ILE A 283 -8.16 22.51 -12.55
N VAL A 284 -8.40 23.69 -13.13
CA VAL A 284 -7.79 24.13 -14.40
C VAL A 284 -6.82 25.29 -14.20
N TYR A 285 -6.90 26.01 -13.08
CA TYR A 285 -5.98 27.10 -12.76
C TYR A 285 -5.85 27.29 -11.25
N CYS A 286 -4.64 27.65 -10.80
CA CYS A 286 -4.33 27.92 -9.39
C CYS A 286 -3.70 29.30 -9.27
N ARG A 287 -4.33 30.21 -8.53
CA ARG A 287 -3.76 31.50 -8.16
C ARG A 287 -3.03 31.35 -6.83
N LEU A 288 -1.71 31.29 -6.89
CA LEU A 288 -0.82 31.19 -5.73
C LEU A 288 -0.27 32.59 -5.36
N PRO A 289 0.10 32.80 -4.09
CA PRO A 289 0.65 34.08 -3.63
C PRO A 289 2.15 34.21 -4.00
N GLU A 290 2.72 35.40 -3.83
CA GLU A 290 4.17 35.60 -3.99
C GLU A 290 4.93 35.14 -2.74
N GLU A 291 6.13 34.58 -2.93
CA GLU A 291 7.05 34.30 -1.83
C GLU A 291 7.37 35.58 -1.03
N GLY A 292 7.37 35.48 0.29
CA GLY A 292 7.49 36.62 1.21
C GLY A 292 6.17 37.27 1.63
N THR A 293 5.03 36.88 1.03
CA THR A 293 3.70 37.38 1.46
C THR A 293 3.37 36.91 2.87
N ARG A 294 2.79 37.78 3.70
CA ARG A 294 2.37 37.44 5.07
C ARG A 294 0.86 37.33 5.17
N PHE A 295 0.40 36.27 5.84
CA PHE A 295 -1.01 35.98 6.06
C PHE A 295 -1.30 35.86 7.56
N LYS A 296 -2.47 36.31 7.97
CA LYS A 296 -3.08 35.98 9.26
C LYS A 296 -3.83 34.64 9.16
N VAL A 297 -4.24 34.14 10.31
CA VAL A 297 -5.13 32.98 10.37
C VAL A 297 -6.43 33.31 9.63
N MET A 298 -6.93 32.37 8.83
CA MET A 298 -8.11 32.46 7.96
C MET A 298 -8.01 33.39 6.74
N ASP A 299 -6.90 34.11 6.53
CA ASP A 299 -6.72 34.89 5.30
C ASP A 299 -6.72 33.97 4.07
N THR A 300 -7.30 34.41 2.95
CA THR A 300 -7.28 33.67 1.69
C THR A 300 -5.85 33.64 1.13
N VAL A 301 -5.24 32.45 1.10
CA VAL A 301 -3.86 32.23 0.65
C VAL A 301 -3.77 31.83 -0.81
N ALA A 302 -4.80 31.17 -1.34
CA ALA A 302 -4.85 30.76 -2.74
C ALA A 302 -6.29 30.72 -3.26
N THR A 303 -6.43 30.86 -4.58
CA THR A 303 -7.73 30.70 -5.27
C THR A 303 -7.59 29.59 -6.31
N LEU A 304 -8.48 28.62 -6.29
CA LEU A 304 -8.51 27.49 -7.21
C LEU A 304 -9.68 27.64 -8.17
N GLU A 305 -9.41 27.67 -9.46
CA GLU A 305 -10.45 27.72 -10.49
C GLU A 305 -10.65 26.33 -11.09
N ALA A 306 -11.90 25.88 -11.04
CA ALA A 306 -12.36 24.66 -11.68
C ALA A 306 -13.27 25.00 -12.86
N VAL A 307 -13.57 24.01 -13.70
CA VAL A 307 -14.43 24.18 -14.89
C VAL A 307 -15.81 24.79 -14.56
N LYS A 308 -16.32 24.58 -13.34
CA LYS A 308 -17.68 24.99 -12.94
C LYS A 308 -17.74 25.84 -11.67
N THR A 309 -16.64 25.97 -10.95
CA THR A 309 -16.62 26.56 -9.60
C THR A 309 -15.30 27.28 -9.37
N VAL A 310 -15.29 28.17 -8.37
CA VAL A 310 -14.07 28.79 -7.85
C VAL A 310 -14.05 28.51 -6.35
N GLY A 311 -12.91 28.09 -5.84
CA GLY A 311 -12.68 27.83 -4.43
C GLY A 311 -11.61 28.75 -3.87
N GLU A 312 -11.82 29.23 -2.66
CA GLU A 312 -10.80 29.91 -1.88
C GLU A 312 -10.17 28.92 -0.89
N VAL A 313 -8.88 29.12 -0.63
CA VAL A 313 -8.10 28.33 0.33
C VAL A 313 -7.64 29.27 1.41
N HIS A 314 -7.93 28.92 2.67
CA HIS A 314 -7.63 29.78 3.81
C HIS A 314 -6.36 29.35 4.55
N SER A 315 -5.65 30.32 5.14
CA SER A 315 -4.47 30.03 5.95
C SER A 315 -4.87 29.41 7.29
N PRO A 316 -4.39 28.20 7.63
CA PRO A 316 -4.63 27.59 8.94
C PRO A 316 -3.79 28.22 10.05
N VAL A 317 -2.75 28.99 9.72
CA VAL A 317 -1.85 29.63 10.69
C VAL A 317 -1.43 31.01 10.20
N ALA A 318 -1.05 31.91 11.11
CA ALA A 318 -0.38 33.14 10.71
C ALA A 318 1.07 32.82 10.32
N GLY A 319 1.55 33.37 9.20
CA GLY A 319 2.88 33.05 8.69
C GLY A 319 3.28 33.82 7.45
N GLU A 320 4.51 33.57 7.00
CA GLU A 320 5.11 34.14 5.78
C GLU A 320 5.32 33.04 4.74
N VAL A 321 4.95 33.27 3.49
CA VAL A 321 5.15 32.31 2.39
C VAL A 321 6.63 32.15 2.12
N ILE A 322 7.13 30.93 2.20
CA ILE A 322 8.53 30.60 1.92
C ILE A 322 8.71 29.90 0.57
N GLU A 323 7.67 29.24 0.07
CA GLU A 323 7.73 28.46 -1.17
C GLU A 323 6.32 28.25 -1.71
N VAL A 324 6.16 28.30 -3.03
CA VAL A 324 4.93 27.92 -3.73
C VAL A 324 5.19 26.78 -4.70
N ASN A 325 4.17 25.95 -4.95
CA ASN A 325 4.32 24.83 -5.87
C ASN A 325 4.30 25.31 -7.33
N SER A 326 5.48 25.65 -7.84
CA SER A 326 5.69 26.11 -9.23
C SER A 326 5.21 25.11 -10.29
N SER A 327 5.11 23.81 -9.96
CA SER A 327 4.59 22.80 -10.88
C SER A 327 3.13 23.04 -11.27
N LEU A 328 2.36 23.73 -10.42
CA LEU A 328 0.93 24.00 -10.65
C LEU A 328 0.67 25.02 -11.77
N GLU A 329 1.67 25.80 -12.17
CA GLU A 329 1.55 26.70 -13.33
C GLU A 329 1.38 25.90 -14.64
N GLN A 330 2.10 24.78 -14.76
CA GLN A 330 2.05 23.91 -15.94
C GLN A 330 1.06 22.76 -15.77
N GLN A 331 0.83 22.30 -14.53
CA GLN A 331 0.05 21.10 -14.22
C GLN A 331 -0.93 21.34 -13.07
N PRO A 332 -1.97 22.18 -13.26
CA PRO A 332 -3.00 22.42 -12.24
C PRO A 332 -3.81 21.15 -11.88
N CYS A 333 -3.84 20.16 -12.79
CA CYS A 333 -4.49 18.87 -12.56
C CYS A 333 -3.85 18.06 -11.43
N LEU A 334 -2.64 18.40 -10.95
CA LEU A 334 -2.03 17.79 -9.77
C LEU A 334 -2.88 17.99 -8.51
N VAL A 335 -3.54 19.14 -8.36
CA VAL A 335 -4.49 19.40 -7.28
C VAL A 335 -5.72 18.46 -7.38
N THR A 336 -6.06 18.02 -8.59
CA THR A 336 -7.17 17.10 -8.85
C THR A 336 -6.78 15.64 -8.58
N HIS A 337 -5.63 15.21 -9.09
CA HIS A 337 -5.20 13.81 -9.07
C HIS A 337 -4.45 13.42 -7.79
N SER A 338 -3.69 14.36 -7.22
CA SER A 338 -2.80 14.17 -6.08
C SER A 338 -2.95 15.27 -5.01
N PRO A 339 -4.16 15.63 -4.55
CA PRO A 339 -4.40 16.78 -3.66
C PRO A 339 -3.63 16.77 -2.34
N LEU A 340 -3.15 15.59 -1.91
CA LEU A 340 -2.52 15.36 -0.62
C LEU A 340 -1.02 15.05 -0.69
N SER A 341 -0.49 14.97 -1.91
CA SER A 341 0.94 14.77 -2.18
C SER A 341 1.41 15.90 -3.11
N ASP A 342 1.43 15.66 -4.41
CA ASP A 342 2.07 16.53 -5.41
C ASP A 342 1.23 17.80 -5.69
N GLY A 343 -0.03 17.81 -5.27
CA GLY A 343 -0.96 18.94 -5.34
C GLY A 343 -0.94 19.87 -4.13
N TRP A 344 0.15 19.91 -3.35
CA TRP A 344 0.35 20.94 -2.32
C TRP A 344 0.41 22.34 -2.97
N LEU A 345 -0.02 23.37 -2.25
CA LEU A 345 -0.16 24.72 -2.80
C LEU A 345 1.02 25.63 -2.44
N LEU A 346 1.31 25.73 -1.14
CA LEU A 346 2.35 26.60 -0.62
C LEU A 346 2.87 26.14 0.74
N ARG A 347 4.04 26.65 1.11
CA ARG A 347 4.67 26.48 2.42
C ARG A 347 4.76 27.82 3.14
N LEU A 348 4.44 27.80 4.44
CA LEU A 348 4.53 28.95 5.33
C LEU A 348 5.59 28.73 6.41
N ALA A 349 6.36 29.77 6.69
CA ALA A 349 7.04 29.95 7.97
C ALA A 349 6.04 30.48 9.01
N PHE A 350 5.86 29.77 10.14
CA PHE A 350 4.93 30.14 11.21
C PHE A 350 5.62 30.10 12.59
N ASP A 351 4.96 30.59 13.64
CA ASP A 351 5.55 30.74 14.99
C ASP A 351 5.68 29.43 15.79
N GLY A 352 5.43 28.28 15.16
CA GLY A 352 5.45 26.96 15.79
C GLY A 352 4.23 26.66 16.66
N LYS A 353 3.30 27.60 16.87
CA LYS A 353 2.07 27.37 17.65
C LYS A 353 0.97 26.88 16.72
N ILE A 354 0.46 25.69 17.03
CA ILE A 354 -0.66 25.08 16.30
C ILE A 354 -1.97 25.53 16.98
N PRO A 355 -2.84 26.28 16.26
CA PRO A 355 -4.13 26.72 16.78
C PRO A 355 -4.97 25.57 17.32
N ARG A 356 -5.71 25.83 18.39
CA ARG A 356 -6.51 24.83 19.10
C ARG A 356 -7.56 24.18 18.19
N TYR A 357 -8.13 24.93 17.26
CA TYR A 357 -9.14 24.40 16.32
C TYR A 357 -8.56 23.38 15.32
N LEU A 358 -7.27 23.47 14.95
CA LEU A 358 -6.61 22.47 14.10
C LEU A 358 -6.36 21.15 14.81
N ARG A 359 -6.29 21.16 16.16
CA ARG A 359 -6.07 19.95 16.96
C ARG A 359 -7.27 19.00 16.98
N ARG A 360 -8.39 19.38 16.35
CA ARG A 360 -9.60 18.54 16.25
C ARG A 360 -9.49 17.42 15.21
N SER A 361 -8.56 17.52 14.26
CA SER A 361 -8.31 16.49 13.24
C SER A 361 -6.82 16.21 13.09
N SER A 362 -6.47 14.93 13.07
CA SER A 362 -5.06 14.49 12.99
C SER A 362 -4.90 13.32 12.02
N ALA A 363 -3.83 13.36 11.23
CA ALA A 363 -3.42 12.21 10.44
C ALA A 363 -2.60 11.22 11.27
N VAL A 364 -3.06 9.98 11.29
CA VAL A 364 -2.34 8.86 11.89
C VAL A 364 -1.50 8.18 10.80
N PRO A 365 -0.17 8.17 10.92
CA PRO A 365 0.68 7.48 9.97
C PRO A 365 0.54 5.95 10.11
N ARG A 366 0.71 5.22 9.00
CA ARG A 366 0.54 3.77 8.93
C ARG A 366 1.36 3.03 10.00
N TRP A 367 2.60 3.42 10.26
CA TRP A 367 3.47 2.75 11.23
C TRP A 367 2.91 2.74 12.66
N GLN A 368 2.06 3.71 13.04
CA GLN A 368 1.45 3.74 14.37
C GLN A 368 0.38 2.65 14.54
N ILE A 369 -0.28 2.26 13.45
CA ILE A 369 -1.33 1.23 13.46
C ILE A 369 -0.84 -0.10 12.93
N GLU A 370 0.22 -0.15 12.14
CA GLU A 370 0.82 -1.36 11.58
C GLU A 370 1.03 -2.47 12.62
N PRO A 371 1.66 -2.22 13.80
CA PRO A 371 1.80 -3.25 14.83
C PRO A 371 0.45 -3.68 15.45
N LEU A 372 -0.57 -2.83 15.36
CA LEU A 372 -1.91 -3.05 15.90
C LEU A 372 -2.85 -3.73 14.89
N LEU A 373 -2.47 -3.84 13.60
CA LEU A 373 -3.30 -4.50 12.59
C LEU A 373 -3.45 -6.02 12.82
N ALA A 374 -2.57 -6.61 13.63
CA ALA A 374 -2.65 -8.00 14.08
C ALA A 374 -3.40 -8.16 15.42
N ASP A 375 -3.68 -7.07 16.15
CA ASP A 375 -4.29 -7.05 17.47
C ASP A 375 -5.52 -6.12 17.48
N VAL A 376 -6.72 -6.72 17.36
CA VAL A 376 -7.99 -5.98 17.32
C VAL A 376 -8.16 -5.11 18.57
N GLU A 377 -7.83 -5.66 19.75
CA GLU A 377 -8.06 -4.99 21.03
C GLU A 377 -7.08 -3.82 21.21
N GLY A 378 -5.81 -4.03 20.85
CA GLY A 378 -4.80 -2.97 20.79
C GLY A 378 -5.17 -1.83 19.84
N LEU A 379 -5.70 -2.16 18.65
CA LEU A 379 -6.18 -1.15 17.69
C LEU A 379 -7.39 -0.38 18.23
N GLN A 380 -8.34 -1.07 18.86
CA GLN A 380 -9.51 -0.41 19.45
C GLN A 380 -9.11 0.53 20.59
N ASN A 381 -8.21 0.10 21.47
CA ASN A 381 -7.67 0.92 22.55
C ASN A 381 -6.93 2.14 21.99
N PHE A 382 -6.10 1.96 20.96
CA PHE A 382 -5.42 3.07 20.28
C PHE A 382 -6.41 4.08 19.69
N LEU A 383 -7.49 3.63 19.03
CA LEU A 383 -8.50 4.52 18.48
C LEU A 383 -9.23 5.30 19.58
N GLN A 384 -9.57 4.63 20.69
CA GLN A 384 -10.20 5.28 21.84
C GLN A 384 -9.27 6.28 22.53
N GLU A 385 -7.98 5.93 22.69
CA GLU A 385 -6.94 6.77 23.29
C GLU A 385 -6.63 7.99 22.42
N LYS A 386 -6.52 7.83 21.10
CA LYS A 386 -6.30 8.96 20.20
C LYS A 386 -7.51 9.88 20.16
N LEU A 387 -8.71 9.34 20.25
CA LEU A 387 -9.95 10.10 20.35
C LEU A 387 -10.29 10.50 21.81
N VAL A 388 -9.30 10.69 22.70
CA VAL A 388 -9.52 11.03 24.13
C VAL A 388 -10.24 12.38 24.29
N GLN A 389 -11.22 12.39 25.20
CA GLN A 389 -11.77 13.59 25.82
C GLN A 389 -10.90 13.95 27.02
N ASP A 390 -9.94 14.87 26.85
CA ASP A 390 -9.27 15.54 27.97
C ASP A 390 -9.57 17.04 27.87
N GLY A 391 -10.75 17.43 28.37
CA GLY A 391 -11.17 18.82 28.45
C GLY A 391 -11.02 19.61 27.15
N GLU A 392 -10.05 20.54 27.14
CA GLU A 392 -9.87 21.58 26.13
C GLU A 392 -9.48 21.11 24.72
N ASN A 393 -8.95 19.89 24.54
CA ASN A 393 -8.58 19.32 23.25
C ASN A 393 -9.34 18.02 22.98
N THR A 394 -10.52 18.13 22.38
CA THR A 394 -11.22 16.96 21.81
C THR A 394 -10.74 16.74 20.39
N LEU A 395 -9.89 15.73 20.19
CA LEU A 395 -9.62 15.22 18.85
C LEU A 395 -10.90 14.48 18.38
N GLU A 396 -11.59 15.04 17.38
CA GLU A 396 -12.88 14.53 16.91
C GLU A 396 -12.74 13.64 15.68
N GLU A 397 -11.60 13.73 14.98
CA GLU A 397 -11.37 13.10 13.69
C GLU A 397 -9.96 12.50 13.56
N LEU A 398 -9.88 11.31 12.96
CA LEU A 398 -8.63 10.65 12.59
C LEU A 398 -8.63 10.36 11.09
N THR A 399 -7.58 10.76 10.40
CA THR A 399 -7.36 10.38 9.00
C THR A 399 -6.21 9.39 8.88
N PHE A 400 -6.36 8.44 7.97
CA PHE A 400 -5.35 7.44 7.67
C PHE A 400 -5.08 7.44 6.17
N ALA A 401 -3.80 7.56 5.82
CA ALA A 401 -3.33 7.57 4.44
C ALA A 401 -2.40 6.39 4.16
N ASN A 402 -2.29 6.00 2.89
CA ASN A 402 -1.39 4.92 2.41
C ASN A 402 -1.67 3.54 3.00
N LEU A 403 -2.92 3.27 3.35
CA LEU A 403 -3.34 1.95 3.80
C LEU A 403 -3.62 1.02 2.62
N GLY A 404 -3.34 -0.26 2.77
CA GLY A 404 -3.79 -1.31 1.87
C GLY A 404 -5.32 -1.50 1.91
N ALA A 405 -5.88 -2.18 0.90
CA ALA A 405 -7.31 -2.47 0.87
C ALA A 405 -7.77 -3.31 2.09
N PHE A 406 -6.94 -4.26 2.50
CA PHE A 406 -7.18 -5.10 3.67
C PHE A 406 -7.15 -4.28 4.97
N GLU A 407 -6.11 -3.47 5.16
CA GLU A 407 -5.91 -2.63 6.35
C GLU A 407 -7.05 -1.63 6.53
N ARG A 408 -7.49 -0.96 5.44
CA ARG A 408 -8.67 -0.09 5.47
C ARG A 408 -9.94 -0.84 5.87
N SER A 409 -10.16 -2.03 5.31
CA SER A 409 -11.33 -2.83 5.65
C SER A 409 -11.31 -3.28 7.11
N TYR A 410 -10.12 -3.51 7.66
CA TYR A 410 -9.93 -3.91 9.05
C TYR A 410 -10.20 -2.75 10.00
N LEU A 411 -9.59 -1.58 9.77
CA LEU A 411 -9.85 -0.34 10.50
C LEU A 411 -11.31 0.08 10.44
N HIS A 412 -11.95 -0.04 9.28
CA HIS A 412 -13.38 0.24 9.11
C HIS A 412 -14.23 -0.64 10.03
N ARG A 413 -13.91 -1.93 10.15
CA ARG A 413 -14.62 -2.86 11.03
C ARG A 413 -14.38 -2.54 12.51
N ALA A 414 -13.12 -2.35 12.90
CA ALA A 414 -12.77 -1.99 14.27
C ALA A 414 -13.44 -0.68 14.71
N ALA A 415 -13.49 0.32 13.83
CA ALA A 415 -14.17 1.58 14.09
C ALA A 415 -15.69 1.44 14.20
N GLN A 416 -16.32 0.60 13.35
CA GLN A 416 -17.77 0.33 13.45
C GLN A 416 -18.14 -0.35 14.77
N GLU A 417 -17.32 -1.26 15.28
CA GLU A 417 -17.52 -1.91 16.58
C GLU A 417 -17.44 -0.91 17.74
N LEU A 418 -16.66 0.16 17.58
CA LEU A 418 -16.60 1.29 18.50
C LEU A 418 -17.73 2.32 18.34
N GLY A 419 -18.64 2.10 17.39
CA GLY A 419 -19.70 3.08 17.06
C GLY A 419 -19.19 4.35 16.36
N LEU A 420 -17.97 4.32 15.82
CA LEU A 420 -17.40 5.45 15.08
C LEU A 420 -17.90 5.48 13.63
N PHE A 421 -18.05 6.70 13.10
CA PHE A 421 -18.38 6.92 11.70
C PHE A 421 -17.13 6.86 10.86
N THR A 422 -17.25 6.25 9.69
CA THR A 422 -16.12 6.05 8.79
C THR A 422 -16.48 6.49 7.38
N ALA A 423 -15.54 7.15 6.71
CA ALA A 423 -15.66 7.50 5.31
C ALA A 423 -14.34 7.21 4.60
N SER A 424 -14.41 6.81 3.33
CA SER A 424 -13.22 6.59 2.53
C SER A 424 -13.23 7.49 1.31
N TYR A 425 -12.15 8.23 1.11
CA TYR A 425 -11.99 9.22 0.06
C TYR A 425 -10.83 8.86 -0.87
N GLY A 426 -10.92 9.27 -2.13
CA GLY A 426 -9.92 8.99 -3.16
C GLY A 426 -10.13 7.67 -3.92
N THR A 427 -9.21 7.38 -4.84
CA THR A 427 -9.19 6.14 -5.66
C THR A 427 -7.77 5.53 -5.66
N GLY A 428 -7.64 4.22 -5.90
CA GLY A 428 -6.34 3.55 -6.00
C GLY A 428 -5.50 3.52 -4.70
N ALA A 429 -4.18 3.65 -4.84
CA ALA A 429 -3.19 3.58 -3.76
C ALA A 429 -3.22 4.80 -2.81
N GLY A 430 -3.76 5.94 -3.25
CA GLY A 430 -3.92 7.17 -2.45
C GLY A 430 -5.18 7.22 -1.60
N ARG A 431 -5.98 6.13 -1.55
CA ARG A 431 -7.28 6.12 -0.88
C ARG A 431 -7.15 6.21 0.63
N GLN A 432 -7.78 7.25 1.19
CA GLN A 432 -7.78 7.55 2.61
C GLN A 432 -8.98 6.96 3.34
N LEU A 433 -8.81 6.80 4.65
CA LEU A 433 -9.88 6.45 5.58
C LEU A 433 -9.97 7.55 6.64
N LEU A 434 -11.15 8.10 6.83
CA LEU A 434 -11.48 9.07 7.87
C LEU A 434 -12.37 8.38 8.90
N LEU A 435 -12.07 8.58 10.19
CA LEU A 435 -12.85 8.13 11.33
C LEU A 435 -13.31 9.35 12.13
N ARG A 436 -14.58 9.39 12.55
CA ARG A 436 -15.16 10.46 13.38
C ARG A 436 -16.03 9.88 14.49
N ARG A 437 -16.13 10.61 15.61
CA ARG A 437 -17.09 10.27 16.68
C ARG A 437 -18.53 10.66 16.35
N ARG A 438 -18.74 11.77 15.65
CA ARG A 438 -20.07 12.28 15.25
C ARG A 438 -20.39 11.91 13.80
N PRO A 439 -21.69 11.79 13.45
CA PRO A 439 -22.09 11.59 12.06
C PRO A 439 -21.65 12.76 11.18
N PHE A 440 -21.53 12.50 9.88
CA PHE A 440 -21.24 13.55 8.90
C PHE A 440 -22.44 14.52 8.85
N LYS A 441 -22.24 15.77 9.26
CA LYS A 441 -23.20 16.85 9.05
C LYS A 441 -23.42 17.03 7.54
N THR A 442 -24.67 17.19 7.12
CA THR A 442 -25.00 17.68 5.79
C THR A 442 -25.00 19.21 5.80
N ALA A 443 -24.96 19.86 4.63
CA ALA A 443 -24.94 21.34 4.53
C ALA A 443 -26.16 22.03 5.19
N GLU A 444 -27.17 21.25 5.59
CA GLU A 444 -28.40 21.72 6.25
C GLU A 444 -28.31 21.65 7.79
N ASP A 445 -27.23 21.08 8.36
CA ASP A 445 -27.05 20.82 9.80
C ASP A 445 -26.05 21.78 10.49
N GLU A 446 -25.77 22.96 9.91
CA GLU A 446 -24.86 23.94 10.51
C GLU A 446 -25.47 24.56 11.78
N ASP A 447 -24.66 24.59 12.85
CA ASP A 447 -25.03 25.07 14.18
C ASP A 447 -24.70 26.57 14.24
N PRO A 448 -25.61 27.46 14.66
CA PRO A 448 -25.33 28.90 14.69
C PRO A 448 -24.11 29.30 15.53
N GLU A 449 -23.67 28.49 16.49
CA GLU A 449 -22.43 28.73 17.26
C GLU A 449 -21.14 28.56 16.43
N ASP A 450 -21.19 27.91 15.26
CA ASP A 450 -20.05 27.80 14.35
C ASP A 450 -19.86 29.06 13.47
N ALA A 451 -20.76 30.05 13.56
CA ALA A 451 -20.75 31.31 12.82
C ALA A 451 -20.10 32.49 13.58
N GLU A 452 -19.83 32.36 14.88
CA GLU A 452 -19.30 33.44 15.72
C GLU A 452 -17.86 33.16 16.15
N ASP A 453 -16.90 33.43 15.27
CA ASP A 453 -15.49 33.68 15.69
C ASP A 453 -14.79 34.64 14.71
N GLY A 454 -15.59 35.53 14.09
CA GLY A 454 -15.10 36.56 13.21
C GLY A 454 -16.09 37.69 13.09
N GLU A 455 -16.14 38.58 14.08
CA GLU A 455 -16.42 40.01 13.94
C GLU A 455 -16.39 40.71 15.31
N ASP A 456 -15.26 41.33 15.66
CA ASP A 456 -15.27 42.51 16.52
C ASP A 456 -15.39 43.73 15.58
N ALA A 457 -16.60 44.29 15.43
CA ALA A 457 -16.83 45.69 15.02
C ALA A 457 -18.28 46.14 15.27
N GLU A 458 -18.47 46.81 16.41
CA GLU A 458 -19.34 47.98 16.66
C GLU A 458 -20.86 47.95 16.33
N ASP A 459 -21.63 48.08 17.43
CA ASP A 459 -22.83 48.90 17.63
C ASP A 459 -24.08 48.76 16.72
N GLY A 460 -25.19 48.34 17.32
CA GLY A 460 -26.53 48.59 16.77
C GLY A 460 -27.67 47.84 17.47
N GLU A 461 -28.44 48.58 18.27
CA GLU A 461 -29.65 48.28 19.04
C GLU A 461 -30.78 47.43 18.39
N ASP A 462 -31.51 46.74 19.29
CA ASP A 462 -32.95 46.37 19.30
C ASP A 462 -33.57 45.42 18.24
N ALA A 463 -34.13 44.27 18.71
CA ALA A 463 -35.59 44.02 18.78
C ALA A 463 -36.01 42.52 18.92
N GLU A 464 -36.81 42.27 19.98
CA GLU A 464 -38.03 41.43 20.10
C GLU A 464 -38.09 39.93 19.71
N ASP A 465 -38.29 39.10 20.76
CA ASP A 465 -39.33 38.09 21.00
C ASP A 465 -39.84 37.15 19.88
N GLY A 466 -39.75 35.84 20.16
CA GLY A 466 -40.53 34.81 19.50
C GLY A 466 -40.32 33.40 20.08
N GLU A 467 -41.13 33.03 21.08
CA GLU A 467 -41.24 31.65 21.58
C GLU A 467 -41.71 30.69 20.47
N ALA A 468 -40.99 29.58 20.25
CA ALA A 468 -41.45 28.46 19.42
C ALA A 468 -41.27 27.13 20.16
N GLU A 469 -42.39 26.41 20.31
CA GLU A 469 -42.57 25.18 21.08
C GLU A 469 -41.74 23.98 20.57
N LYS A 470 -41.24 23.14 21.49
CA LYS A 470 -40.54 21.88 21.20
C LYS A 470 -41.52 20.77 20.81
N PRO A 471 -41.31 19.99 19.74
CA PRO A 471 -42.11 18.80 19.47
C PRO A 471 -41.65 17.59 20.30
N GLU A 472 -42.61 16.88 20.90
CA GLU A 472 -42.45 15.65 21.67
C GLU A 472 -41.90 14.47 20.83
N TRP A 473 -41.02 13.69 21.46
CA TRP A 473 -40.34 12.52 20.88
C TRP A 473 -41.22 11.27 20.92
N VAL A 474 -41.40 10.59 19.78
CA VAL A 474 -42.06 9.27 19.68
C VAL A 474 -40.99 8.17 19.60
N PRO A 475 -41.04 7.09 20.42
CA PRO A 475 -40.06 6.02 20.36
C PRO A 475 -40.22 5.16 19.09
N THR A 476 -39.10 4.85 18.43
CA THR A 476 -39.03 3.94 17.27
C THR A 476 -39.38 2.49 17.65
N PRO A 477 -40.07 1.72 16.77
CA PRO A 477 -40.37 0.32 17.02
C PRO A 477 -39.14 -0.59 16.85
N GLU A 478 -39.11 -1.68 17.62
CA GLU A 478 -38.02 -2.67 17.75
C GLU A 478 -37.44 -3.21 16.42
N PRO A 479 -36.16 -3.63 16.40
CA PRO A 479 -35.48 -4.07 15.19
C PRO A 479 -36.06 -5.38 14.63
N LEU A 480 -36.52 -5.31 13.38
CA LEU A 480 -36.99 -6.44 12.58
C LEU A 480 -35.95 -7.59 12.57
N LYS A 481 -36.37 -8.78 13.01
CA LYS A 481 -35.61 -10.03 12.93
C LYS A 481 -35.14 -10.28 11.50
N ARG A 482 -33.81 -10.46 11.33
CA ARG A 482 -33.16 -10.76 10.04
C ARG A 482 -33.73 -12.03 9.42
N LEU A 483 -34.35 -11.90 8.25
CA LEU A 483 -34.71 -13.06 7.40
C LEU A 483 -33.49 -13.53 6.58
N PRO A 484 -33.35 -14.84 6.32
CA PRO A 484 -32.17 -15.41 5.67
C PRO A 484 -32.08 -15.02 4.19
N ARG A 485 -30.88 -14.60 3.77
CA ARG A 485 -30.54 -14.23 2.39
C ARG A 485 -30.64 -15.45 1.46
N ASN A 486 -31.71 -15.53 0.68
CA ASN A 486 -31.78 -16.45 -0.47
C ASN A 486 -31.68 -15.67 -1.79
N ARG A 487 -30.67 -16.03 -2.60
CA ARG A 487 -30.37 -15.46 -3.92
C ARG A 487 -31.50 -15.75 -4.91
N LYS A 488 -32.56 -14.93 -4.98
CA LYS A 488 -33.50 -14.94 -6.13
C LYS A 488 -34.32 -13.66 -6.39
N TRP A 489 -34.13 -12.57 -5.67
CA TRP A 489 -34.91 -11.32 -5.88
C TRP A 489 -34.10 -10.13 -6.42
N ARG A 490 -33.30 -10.32 -7.47
CA ARG A 490 -32.68 -9.22 -8.23
C ARG A 490 -33.59 -8.61 -9.32
N LYS A 491 -34.86 -9.03 -9.43
CA LYS A 491 -35.75 -8.64 -10.54
C LYS A 491 -36.99 -7.80 -10.18
N VAL A 492 -37.10 -7.28 -8.95
CA VAL A 492 -38.30 -6.51 -8.53
C VAL A 492 -38.04 -5.07 -8.07
N ARG A 493 -36.79 -4.59 -8.05
CA ARG A 493 -36.50 -3.19 -7.68
C ARG A 493 -36.37 -2.20 -8.84
N LEU A 494 -36.76 -2.59 -10.05
CA LEU A 494 -36.66 -1.77 -11.26
C LEU A 494 -38.04 -1.42 -11.88
N LEU A 495 -39.13 -1.60 -11.13
CA LEU A 495 -40.49 -1.30 -11.63
C LEU A 495 -41.40 -0.51 -10.67
N GLN A 496 -40.90 0.04 -9.57
CA GLN A 496 -41.66 0.99 -8.75
C GLN A 496 -40.73 2.04 -8.12
N ARG A 497 -40.87 3.28 -8.62
CA ARG A 497 -40.14 4.53 -8.34
C ARG A 497 -38.95 4.82 -9.24
#